data_AF-A0A843IRS7-F1
#
_entry.id   AF-A0A843IRS7-F1
#
_cell.length_a   1.000
_cell.length_b   1.000
_cell.length_c   1.000
_cell.angle_alpha   90.00
_cell.angle_beta   90.00
_cell.angle_gamma   90.00
#
_symmetry.space_group_name_H-M   'P 1'
#
loop_
_entity.id
_entity.type
_entity.pdbx_description
1 polymer ?
#
loop_
_entity_poly.entity_id
_entity_poly.type
_entity_poly.pdbx_seq_one_letter_code
_entity_poly.pdbx_strand_id
1 'polypeptide(L)'
;MDWLIIVLLVITVYLLIVEYIRQRNLFPDYVMFYGPILALKTDNVKFFDRFIPYTRFFRAYGTLGALMVVVVSVLMSILMLLTLYRTAMSPPPATGIYEPQNILAIPGVNEFLPLSFAVIFAFVVTLAVHEGGHGILSRIEGMRVKSTGLLFFVIPIGAFVEPNEKDVESASRKARIRMFGAGITN
;
A
#
# COMPACT_ATOMS: atom_id res chain seq x y z
N MET A 1 -7.70 21.30 27.01
CA MET A 1 -7.56 19.83 27.08
C MET A 1 -6.46 19.49 26.11
N ASP A 2 -5.30 19.05 26.62
CA ASP A 2 -4.13 18.84 25.77
C ASP A 2 -4.44 17.73 24.77
N TRP A 3 -4.35 18.03 23.47
CA TRP A 3 -4.61 17.08 22.37
C TRP A 3 -3.87 15.75 22.56
N LEU A 4 -2.72 15.80 23.22
CA LEU A 4 -1.93 14.64 23.60
C LEU A 4 -2.70 13.65 24.48
N ILE A 5 -3.50 14.12 25.44
CA ILE A 5 -4.31 13.25 26.31
C ILE A 5 -5.39 12.54 25.50
N ILE A 6 -6.02 13.24 24.54
CA ILE A 6 -7.04 12.66 23.67
C ILE A 6 -6.43 11.58 22.79
N VAL A 7 -5.29 11.87 22.15
CA VAL A 7 -4.58 10.91 21.29
C VAL A 7 -4.15 9.67 22.08
N LEU A 8 -3.58 9.85 23.28
CA LEU A 8 -3.20 8.74 24.15
C LEU A 8 -4.42 7.90 24.54
N LEU A 9 -5.53 8.54 24.92
CA LEU A 9 -6.77 7.84 25.26
C LEU A 9 -7.28 6.99 24.08
N VAL A 10 -7.30 7.54 22.87
CA VAL A 10 -7.73 6.82 21.65
C VAL A 10 -6.83 5.61 21.38
N ILE A 11 -5.51 5.78 21.47
CA ILE A 11 -4.55 4.69 21.29
C ILE A 11 -4.74 3.62 22.36
N THR A 12 -4.89 4.01 23.64
CA THR A 12 -5.12 3.07 24.74
C THR A 12 -6.42 2.28 24.54
N VAL A 13 -7.52 2.96 24.18
CA VAL A 13 -8.79 2.29 23.88
C VAL A 13 -8.65 1.32 22.72
N TYR A 14 -7.98 1.71 21.63
CA TYR A 14 -7.70 0.82 20.50
C TYR A 14 -6.90 -0.43 20.95
N LEU A 15 -5.83 -0.25 21.73
CA LEU A 15 -5.01 -1.36 22.21
C LEU A 15 -5.80 -2.31 23.11
N LEU A 16 -6.66 -1.77 23.99
CA LEU A 16 -7.55 -2.58 24.83
C LEU A 16 -8.54 -3.39 23.99
N ILE A 17 -9.10 -2.81 22.92
CA ILE A 17 -9.99 -3.51 21.99
C ILE A 17 -9.23 -4.63 21.26
N VAL A 18 -8.06 -4.34 20.72
CA VAL A 18 -7.20 -5.31 20.02
C VAL A 18 -6.85 -6.48 20.93
N GLU A 19 -6.43 -6.19 22.16
CA GLU A 19 -6.07 -7.21 23.14
C GLU A 19 -7.30 -8.02 23.58
N TYR A 20 -8.46 -7.38 23.74
CA TYR A 20 -9.71 -8.08 24.03
C TYR A 20 -10.10 -9.06 22.91
N ILE A 21 -10.06 -8.62 21.65
CA ILE A 21 -10.35 -9.48 20.49
C ILE A 21 -9.37 -10.65 20.43
N ARG A 22 -8.08 -10.39 20.68
CA ARG A 22 -7.02 -11.39 20.70
C ARG A 22 -7.23 -12.43 21.79
N GLN A 23 -7.46 -12.02 23.03
CA GLN A 23 -7.65 -12.94 24.16
C GLN A 23 -8.91 -13.80 24.02
N ARG A 24 -9.96 -13.23 23.45
CA ARG A 24 -11.23 -13.93 23.22
C ARG A 24 -11.27 -14.71 21.90
N ASN A 25 -10.21 -14.62 21.09
CA ASN A 25 -10.12 -15.20 19.75
C ASN A 25 -11.39 -14.94 18.90
N LEU A 26 -11.85 -13.69 18.90
CA LEU A 26 -13.06 -13.31 18.18
C LEU A 26 -12.77 -13.20 16.69
N PHE A 27 -13.63 -13.78 15.87
CA PHE A 27 -13.56 -13.75 14.40
C PHE A 27 -12.22 -14.27 13.83
N PRO A 28 -11.79 -15.49 14.19
CA PRO A 28 -10.47 -16.03 13.80
C PRO A 28 -10.29 -16.13 12.27
N ASP A 29 -11.39 -16.27 11.53
CA ASP A 29 -11.35 -16.38 10.07
C ASP A 29 -11.10 -15.03 9.38
N TYR A 30 -11.41 -13.91 10.05
CA TYR A 30 -11.39 -12.57 9.47
C TYR A 30 -10.39 -11.62 10.12
N VAL A 31 -9.89 -11.94 11.32
CA VAL A 31 -8.99 -11.08 12.07
C VAL A 31 -7.65 -11.77 12.26
N MET A 32 -6.59 -11.10 11.84
CA MET A 32 -5.20 -11.49 12.10
C MET A 32 -4.47 -10.33 12.78
N PHE A 33 -3.45 -10.64 13.58
CA PHE A 33 -2.68 -9.63 14.30
C PHE A 33 -1.20 -9.65 13.91
N TYR A 34 -0.66 -8.47 13.63
CA TYR A 34 0.77 -8.24 13.44
C TYR A 34 1.25 -7.29 14.54
N GLY A 35 1.51 -7.84 15.73
CA GLY A 35 1.77 -7.02 16.91
C GLY A 35 0.55 -6.15 17.27
N PRO A 36 0.68 -4.82 17.40
CA PRO A 36 -0.47 -3.93 17.68
C PRO A 36 -1.35 -3.66 16.46
N ILE A 37 -0.96 -4.12 15.26
CA ILE A 37 -1.71 -3.91 14.02
C ILE A 37 -2.78 -4.99 13.89
N LEU A 38 -4.02 -4.55 13.64
CA LEU A 38 -5.14 -5.43 13.34
C LEU A 38 -5.30 -5.53 11.83
N ALA A 39 -5.31 -6.75 11.31
CA ALA A 39 -5.57 -7.05 9.91
C ALA A 39 -6.98 -7.63 9.77
N LEU A 40 -7.85 -6.92 9.06
CA LEU A 40 -9.13 -7.44 8.62
C LEU A 40 -8.93 -8.11 7.26
N LYS A 41 -9.01 -9.44 7.23
CA LYS A 41 -8.78 -10.24 6.04
C LYS A 41 -10.05 -10.92 5.54
N THR A 42 -10.05 -11.24 4.25
CA THR A 42 -11.01 -12.12 3.63
C THR A 42 -10.29 -13.13 2.75
N ASP A 43 -10.69 -14.39 2.91
CA ASP A 43 -10.21 -15.49 2.07
C ASP A 43 -11.05 -15.60 0.77
N ASN A 44 -12.14 -14.82 0.65
CA ASN A 44 -12.97 -14.79 -0.56
C ASN A 44 -12.34 -13.91 -1.65
N VAL A 45 -11.33 -14.47 -2.30
CA VAL A 45 -10.55 -13.82 -3.36
C VAL A 45 -11.12 -14.01 -4.77
N LYS A 46 -12.31 -14.61 -4.89
CA LYS A 46 -13.00 -14.89 -6.18
C LYS A 46 -13.29 -13.63 -6.99
N PHE A 47 -13.28 -12.47 -6.34
CA PHE A 47 -13.38 -11.18 -7.03
C PHE A 47 -12.33 -11.03 -8.14
N PHE A 48 -11.09 -11.47 -7.88
CA PHE A 48 -9.99 -11.38 -8.85
C PHE A 48 -10.18 -12.32 -10.04
N ASP A 49 -10.90 -13.43 -9.86
CA ASP A 49 -11.18 -14.38 -10.96
C ASP A 49 -12.04 -13.76 -12.07
N ARG A 50 -12.81 -12.71 -11.75
CA ARG A 50 -13.59 -11.94 -12.73
C ARG A 50 -12.74 -11.32 -13.83
N PHE A 51 -11.45 -11.10 -13.57
CA PHE A 51 -10.53 -10.46 -14.51
C PHE A 51 -9.79 -11.46 -15.39
N ILE A 52 -9.84 -12.76 -15.08
CA ILE A 52 -9.17 -13.83 -15.86
C ILE A 52 -9.57 -13.81 -17.35
N PRO A 53 -10.85 -13.59 -17.75
CA PRO A 53 -11.21 -13.50 -19.17
C PRO A 53 -10.44 -12.42 -19.96
N TYR A 54 -9.96 -11.37 -19.27
CA TYR A 54 -9.20 -10.27 -19.85
C TYR A 54 -7.69 -10.44 -19.76
N THR A 55 -7.21 -11.69 -19.60
CA THR A 55 -5.79 -12.04 -19.45
C THR A 55 -4.86 -11.32 -20.43
N ARG A 56 -5.23 -11.20 -21.71
CA ARG A 56 -4.40 -10.53 -22.72
C ARG A 56 -4.20 -9.05 -22.42
N PHE A 57 -5.27 -8.36 -22.04
CA PHE A 57 -5.24 -6.94 -21.70
C PHE A 57 -4.34 -6.70 -20.49
N PHE A 58 -4.58 -7.44 -19.40
CA PHE A 58 -3.81 -7.23 -18.18
C PHE A 58 -2.35 -7.68 -18.28
N ARG A 59 -2.02 -8.71 -19.09
CA ARG A 59 -0.62 -9.04 -19.38
C ARG A 59 0.10 -7.93 -20.13
N ALA A 60 -0.57 -7.32 -21.11
CA ALA A 60 -0.01 -6.17 -21.83
C ALA A 60 0.16 -4.98 -20.88
N TYR A 61 -0.88 -4.67 -20.08
CA TYR A 61 -0.87 -3.63 -19.07
C TYR A 61 0.27 -3.81 -18.05
N GLY A 62 0.41 -4.99 -17.44
CA GLY A 62 1.49 -5.28 -16.50
C GLY A 62 2.88 -5.27 -17.14
N THR A 63 2.99 -5.62 -18.43
CA THR A 63 4.27 -5.52 -19.16
C THR A 63 4.64 -4.06 -19.42
N LEU A 64 3.66 -3.24 -19.86
CA LEU A 64 3.82 -1.81 -20.05
C LEU A 64 4.18 -1.14 -18.72
N GLY A 65 3.47 -1.50 -17.65
CA GLY A 65 3.75 -1.04 -16.30
C GLY A 65 5.15 -1.33 -15.84
N ALA A 66 5.59 -2.60 -15.95
CA ALA A 66 6.97 -2.96 -15.61
C ALA A 66 8.02 -2.17 -16.43
N LEU A 67 7.75 -1.92 -17.71
CA LEU A 67 8.62 -1.08 -18.54
C LEU A 67 8.62 0.38 -18.05
N MET A 68 7.44 0.93 -17.77
CA MET A 68 7.27 2.29 -17.25
C MET A 68 7.97 2.47 -15.90
N VAL A 69 7.91 1.49 -15.00
CA VAL A 69 8.65 1.50 -13.73
C VAL A 69 10.14 1.69 -13.98
N VAL A 70 10.72 0.95 -14.93
CA VAL A 70 12.14 1.07 -15.26
C VAL A 70 12.45 2.45 -15.83
N VAL A 71 11.67 2.91 -16.81
CA VAL A 71 11.86 4.22 -17.46
C VAL A 71 11.74 5.36 -16.45
N VAL A 72 10.67 5.38 -15.65
CA VAL A 72 10.40 6.42 -14.65
C VAL A 72 11.45 6.37 -13.55
N SER A 73 11.86 5.18 -13.06
CA SER A 73 12.90 5.08 -12.02
C SER A 73 14.24 5.62 -12.50
N VAL A 74 14.65 5.31 -13.74
CA VAL A 74 15.89 5.84 -14.34
C VAL A 74 15.79 7.36 -14.50
N LEU A 75 14.67 7.86 -15.05
CA LEU A 75 14.44 9.29 -15.22
C LEU A 75 14.47 10.03 -13.87
N MET A 76 13.74 9.54 -12.88
CA MET A 76 13.69 10.14 -11.54
C MET A 76 15.05 10.10 -10.86
N SER A 77 15.83 9.03 -11.05
CA SER A 77 17.20 8.95 -10.52
C SER A 77 18.11 10.01 -11.14
N ILE A 78 18.04 10.21 -12.47
CA ILE A 78 18.79 11.25 -13.17
C ILE A 78 18.36 12.65 -12.68
N LEU A 79 17.04 12.90 -12.60
CA LEU A 79 16.51 14.17 -12.10
C LEU A 79 16.92 14.44 -10.65
N MET A 80 16.91 13.42 -9.80
CA MET A 80 17.37 13.53 -8.42
C MET A 80 18.86 13.92 -8.35
N LEU A 81 19.72 13.28 -9.16
CA LEU A 81 21.15 13.62 -9.23
C LEU A 81 21.37 15.05 -9.75
N LEU A 82 20.61 15.48 -10.75
CA LEU A 82 20.66 16.85 -11.28
C LEU A 82 20.21 17.87 -10.23
N THR A 83 19.12 17.59 -9.52
CA THR A 83 18.62 18.43 -8.42
C THR A 83 19.64 18.52 -7.31
N LEU A 84 20.22 17.39 -6.89
CA LEU A 84 21.29 17.37 -5.89
C LEU A 84 22.48 18.24 -6.29
N TYR A 85 22.95 18.11 -7.54
CA TYR A 85 24.02 18.94 -8.08
C TYR A 85 23.67 20.44 -8.06
N ARG A 86 22.46 20.81 -8.50
CA ARG A 86 22.01 22.20 -8.50
C ARG A 86 21.88 22.76 -7.09
N THR A 87 21.30 22.01 -6.16
CA THR A 87 21.15 22.41 -4.76
C THR A 87 22.52 22.59 -4.08
N ALA A 88 23.52 21.78 -4.43
CA ALA A 88 24.88 21.93 -3.91
C ALA A 88 25.59 23.20 -4.42
N MET A 89 25.37 23.58 -5.69
CA MET A 89 25.99 24.77 -6.30
C MET A 89 25.24 26.07 -5.99
N SER A 90 23.93 25.98 -5.79
CA SER A 90 23.07 27.14 -5.50
C SER A 90 21.94 26.69 -4.58
N PRO A 91 22.18 26.70 -3.25
CA PRO A 91 21.17 26.32 -2.28
C PRO A 91 19.91 27.19 -2.47
N PRO A 92 18.73 26.59 -2.66
CA PRO A 92 17.50 27.35 -2.72
C PRO A 92 17.24 28.00 -1.35
N PRO A 93 16.50 29.13 -1.31
CA PRO A 93 16.07 29.71 -0.04
C PRO A 93 15.27 28.68 0.76
N ALA A 94 15.43 28.68 2.08
CA ALA A 94 14.68 27.79 2.97
C ALA A 94 13.18 28.10 2.87
N THR A 95 12.46 27.33 2.07
CA THR A 95 11.00 27.36 2.02
C THR A 95 10.44 26.26 2.92
N GLY A 96 9.34 26.54 3.62
CA GLY A 96 8.68 25.57 4.51
C GLY A 96 8.25 24.26 3.82
N ILE A 97 8.24 24.25 2.49
CA ILE A 97 7.98 23.08 1.64
C ILE A 97 8.94 21.91 1.94
N TYR A 98 10.20 22.21 2.30
CA TYR A 98 11.22 21.19 2.59
C TYR A 98 11.39 20.88 4.08
N GLU A 99 10.49 21.35 4.94
CA GLU A 99 10.52 20.99 6.35
C GLU A 99 10.31 19.48 6.55
N PRO A 100 10.94 18.86 7.57
CA PRO A 100 10.83 17.42 7.80
C PRO A 100 9.39 16.88 7.86
N GLN A 101 8.46 17.68 8.39
CA GLN A 101 7.02 17.36 8.46
C GLN A 101 6.35 17.24 7.08
N ASN A 102 6.86 17.97 6.08
CA ASN A 102 6.34 18.01 4.72
C ASN A 102 7.00 16.97 3.79
N ILE A 103 8.11 16.34 4.22
CA ILE A 103 8.77 15.25 3.49
C ILE A 103 7.94 13.96 3.57
N LEU A 104 7.34 13.68 4.72
CA LEU A 104 6.50 12.50 4.90
C LEU A 104 5.06 12.81 4.48
N ALA A 105 4.49 11.99 3.61
CA ALA A 105 3.10 12.11 3.15
C ALA A 105 2.11 11.56 4.19
N ILE A 106 2.16 12.07 5.42
CA ILE A 106 1.28 11.66 6.53
C ILE A 106 0.13 12.67 6.63
N PRO A 107 -1.13 12.27 6.36
CA PRO A 107 -2.28 13.16 6.50
C PRO A 107 -2.40 13.75 7.91
N GLY A 108 -2.58 15.07 8.00
CA GLY A 108 -2.68 15.84 9.24
C GLY A 108 -1.34 16.29 9.84
N VAL A 109 -0.22 15.69 9.43
CA VAL A 109 1.14 16.14 9.79
C VAL A 109 1.76 16.96 8.66
N ASN A 110 1.55 16.50 7.43
CA ASN A 110 1.98 17.22 6.24
C ASN A 110 1.01 18.38 5.95
N GLU A 111 1.53 19.60 5.81
CA GLU A 111 0.73 20.81 5.59
C GLU A 111 -0.10 20.75 4.30
N PHE A 112 0.34 19.94 3.33
CA PHE A 112 -0.33 19.75 2.05
C PHE A 112 -1.34 18.59 2.05
N LEU A 113 -1.42 17.79 3.12
CA LEU A 113 -2.35 16.67 3.25
C LEU A 113 -3.23 16.85 4.49
N PRO A 114 -4.34 17.60 4.41
CA PRO A 114 -5.25 17.77 5.54
C PRO A 114 -5.87 16.42 5.93
N LEU A 115 -6.09 16.20 7.23
CA LEU A 115 -6.80 15.03 7.75
C LEU A 115 -8.31 15.15 7.49
N SER A 116 -8.67 15.17 6.21
CA SER A 116 -10.03 15.27 5.72
C SER A 116 -10.55 13.91 5.29
N PHE A 117 -11.87 13.76 5.28
CA PHE A 117 -12.50 12.55 4.74
C PHE A 117 -12.07 12.25 3.31
N ALA A 118 -11.94 13.29 2.47
CA ALA A 118 -11.50 13.14 1.08
C ALA A 118 -10.10 12.53 0.97
N VAL A 119 -9.14 12.99 1.78
CA VAL A 119 -7.76 12.48 1.78
C VAL A 119 -7.70 11.04 2.30
N ILE A 120 -8.40 10.74 3.40
CA ILE A 120 -8.46 9.38 3.94
C ILE A 120 -9.12 8.43 2.94
N PHE A 121 -10.21 8.85 2.30
CA PHE A 121 -10.89 8.08 1.27
C PHE A 121 -9.99 7.83 0.07
N ALA A 122 -9.31 8.86 -0.44
CA ALA A 122 -8.34 8.73 -1.52
C ALA A 122 -7.23 7.75 -1.16
N PHE A 123 -6.68 7.82 0.07
CA PHE A 123 -5.66 6.89 0.56
C PHE A 123 -6.15 5.44 0.54
N VAL A 124 -7.35 5.17 1.08
CA VAL A 124 -7.94 3.83 1.08
C VAL A 124 -8.18 3.32 -0.35
N VAL A 125 -8.68 4.16 -1.24
CA VAL A 125 -8.90 3.80 -2.66
C VAL A 125 -7.57 3.50 -3.35
N THR A 126 -6.55 4.36 -3.16
CA THR A 126 -5.21 4.15 -3.73
C THR A 126 -4.63 2.82 -3.27
N LEU A 127 -4.70 2.50 -1.97
CA LEU A 127 -4.26 1.21 -1.45
C LEU A 127 -5.05 0.04 -2.03
N ALA A 128 -6.37 0.16 -2.11
CA ALA A 128 -7.23 -0.89 -2.66
C ALA A 128 -6.93 -1.17 -4.13
N VAL A 129 -6.66 -0.12 -4.91
CA VAL A 129 -6.29 -0.23 -6.33
C VAL A 129 -4.87 -0.80 -6.47
N HIS A 130 -3.93 -0.33 -5.67
CA HIS A 130 -2.54 -0.80 -5.65
C HIS A 130 -2.44 -2.30 -5.35
N GLU A 131 -2.96 -2.72 -4.20
CA GLU A 131 -2.98 -4.11 -3.77
C GLU A 131 -3.90 -4.96 -4.64
N GLY A 132 -5.05 -4.40 -5.04
CA GLY A 132 -5.97 -5.04 -5.96
C GLY A 132 -5.31 -5.44 -7.28
N GLY A 133 -4.45 -4.60 -7.84
CA GLY A 133 -3.71 -4.96 -9.05
C GLY A 133 -2.71 -6.08 -8.82
N HIS A 134 -2.04 -6.16 -7.67
CA HIS A 134 -1.22 -7.33 -7.30
C HIS A 134 -2.06 -8.61 -7.29
N GLY A 135 -3.27 -8.56 -6.74
CA GLY A 135 -4.22 -9.69 -6.75
C GLY A 135 -4.68 -10.07 -8.15
N ILE A 136 -5.08 -9.10 -8.97
CA ILE A 136 -5.52 -9.30 -10.36
C ILE A 136 -4.40 -9.97 -11.17
N LEU A 137 -3.20 -9.37 -11.18
CA LEU A 137 -2.08 -9.91 -11.95
C LEU A 137 -1.56 -11.24 -11.39
N SER A 138 -1.66 -11.48 -10.08
CA SER A 138 -1.40 -12.81 -9.51
C SER A 138 -2.29 -13.87 -10.14
N ARG A 139 -3.61 -13.64 -10.18
CA ARG A 139 -4.58 -14.60 -10.76
C ARG A 139 -4.38 -14.78 -12.27
N ILE A 140 -4.10 -13.72 -13.01
CA ILE A 140 -3.88 -13.77 -14.47
C ILE A 140 -2.62 -14.55 -14.87
N GLU A 141 -1.59 -14.51 -14.02
CA GLU A 141 -0.38 -15.31 -14.18
C GLU A 141 -0.53 -16.75 -13.65
N GLY A 142 -1.72 -17.12 -13.17
CA GLY A 142 -2.01 -18.47 -12.66
C GLY A 142 -1.57 -18.71 -11.22
N MET A 143 -1.17 -17.66 -10.49
CA MET A 143 -0.83 -17.77 -9.07
C MET A 143 -2.10 -17.71 -8.22
N ARG A 144 -2.18 -18.52 -7.16
CA ARG A 144 -3.27 -18.43 -6.19
C ARG A 144 -3.06 -17.22 -5.28
N VAL A 145 -4.15 -16.61 -4.86
CA VAL A 145 -4.16 -15.62 -3.78
C VAL A 145 -4.81 -16.30 -2.59
N LYS A 146 -4.16 -16.27 -1.42
CA LYS A 146 -4.67 -16.90 -0.20
C LYS A 146 -5.70 -16.01 0.48
N SER A 147 -5.35 -14.74 0.66
CA SER A 147 -6.15 -13.77 1.38
C SER A 147 -5.89 -12.35 0.88
N THR A 148 -6.79 -11.43 1.18
CA THR A 148 -6.63 -9.99 0.99
C THR A 148 -7.30 -9.25 2.13
N GLY A 149 -6.86 -8.04 2.44
CA GLY A 149 -7.40 -7.32 3.58
C GLY A 149 -6.92 -5.90 3.74
N LEU A 150 -7.34 -5.30 4.84
CA LEU A 150 -6.97 -3.96 5.29
C LEU A 150 -6.23 -4.05 6.63
N LEU A 151 -5.21 -3.22 6.79
CA LEU A 151 -4.42 -3.10 8.00
C LEU A 151 -4.82 -1.83 8.76
N PHE A 152 -4.99 -1.96 10.07
CA PHE A 152 -5.43 -0.87 10.93
C PHE A 152 -4.47 -0.68 12.11
N PHE A 153 -4.20 0.57 12.41
CA PHE A 153 -3.66 1.04 13.69
C PHE A 153 -4.35 2.35 14.03
N VAL A 154 -5.42 2.29 14.83
CA VAL A 154 -6.40 3.37 15.06
C VAL A 154 -7.15 3.80 13.78
N ILE A 155 -6.41 4.11 12.71
CA ILE A 155 -6.87 4.43 11.36
C ILE A 155 -6.39 3.34 10.38
N PRO A 156 -6.95 3.27 9.15
CA PRO A 156 -6.39 2.43 8.10
C PRO A 156 -4.96 2.88 7.80
N ILE A 157 -4.01 1.95 7.89
CA ILE A 157 -2.59 2.21 7.62
C ILE A 157 -2.10 1.50 6.35
N GLY A 158 -2.88 0.55 5.83
CA GLY A 158 -2.48 -0.24 4.66
C GLY A 158 -3.58 -1.16 4.17
N ALA A 159 -3.32 -1.76 3.01
CA ALA A 159 -4.05 -2.90 2.48
C ALA A 159 -3.02 -3.99 2.15
N PHE A 160 -3.48 -5.21 1.93
CA PHE A 160 -2.60 -6.28 1.45
C PHE A 160 -3.34 -7.27 0.56
N VAL A 161 -2.58 -7.89 -0.34
CA VAL A 161 -2.93 -9.13 -1.02
C VAL A 161 -1.83 -10.15 -0.78
N GLU A 162 -2.19 -11.41 -0.50
CA GLU A 162 -1.24 -12.48 -0.20
C GLU A 162 -1.22 -13.54 -1.33
N PRO A 163 -0.35 -13.43 -2.33
CA PRO A 163 -0.11 -14.50 -3.31
C PRO A 163 0.47 -15.75 -2.65
N ASN A 164 0.20 -16.92 -3.23
CA ASN A 164 0.76 -18.18 -2.77
C ASN A 164 2.25 -18.27 -3.13
N GLU A 165 3.11 -18.34 -2.11
CA GLU A 165 4.57 -18.37 -2.26
C GLU A 165 5.07 -19.44 -3.23
N LYS A 166 4.55 -20.67 -3.16
CA LYS A 166 4.99 -21.77 -4.05
C LYS A 166 4.65 -21.49 -5.51
N ASP A 167 3.50 -20.87 -5.76
CA ASP A 167 3.10 -20.47 -7.11
C ASP A 167 3.98 -19.31 -7.61
N VAL A 168 4.35 -18.37 -6.74
CA VAL A 168 5.27 -17.26 -7.07
C VAL A 168 6.68 -17.76 -7.38
N GLU A 169 7.19 -18.71 -6.61
CA GLU A 169 8.53 -19.28 -6.79
C GLU A 169 8.64 -20.10 -8.07
N SER A 170 7.61 -20.86 -8.41
CA SER A 170 7.54 -21.66 -9.64
C SER A 170 7.20 -20.84 -10.89
N ALA A 171 6.72 -19.61 -10.73
CA ALA A 171 6.34 -18.75 -11.84
C ALA A 171 7.54 -18.25 -12.67
N SER A 172 7.31 -18.06 -13.97
CA SER A 172 8.32 -17.49 -14.86
C SER A 172 8.76 -16.10 -14.40
N ARG A 173 10.00 -15.71 -14.72
CA ARG A 173 10.55 -14.39 -14.38
C ARG A 173 9.66 -13.24 -14.88
N LYS A 174 9.08 -13.37 -16.08
CA LYS A 174 8.17 -12.36 -16.64
C LYS A 174 6.87 -12.24 -15.84
N ALA A 175 6.30 -13.36 -15.41
CA ALA A 175 5.11 -13.37 -14.57
C ALA A 175 5.36 -12.69 -13.23
N ARG A 176 6.48 -13.02 -12.58
CA ARG A 176 6.91 -12.39 -11.33
C ARG A 176 7.11 -10.87 -11.48
N ILE A 177 7.80 -10.43 -12.54
CA ILE A 177 8.02 -9.00 -12.80
C ILE A 177 6.69 -8.26 -12.99
N ARG A 178 5.75 -8.81 -13.75
CA ARG A 178 4.42 -8.20 -13.90
C ARG A 178 3.66 -8.13 -12.59
N MET A 179 3.68 -9.20 -11.80
CA MET A 179 3.00 -9.23 -10.51
C MET A 179 3.63 -8.26 -9.52
N PHE A 180 4.96 -8.20 -9.38
CA PHE A 180 5.62 -7.24 -8.49
C PHE A 180 5.51 -5.78 -8.99
N GLY A 181 5.43 -5.57 -10.30
CA GLY A 181 5.21 -4.24 -10.89
C GLY A 181 3.75 -3.79 -10.86
N ALA A 182 2.81 -4.67 -10.50
CA ALA A 182 1.37 -4.42 -10.62
C ALA A 182 0.93 -3.19 -9.82
N GLY A 183 1.31 -3.07 -8.55
CA GLY A 183 0.91 -1.96 -7.70
C GLY A 183 1.35 -0.59 -8.22
N ILE A 184 2.53 -0.51 -8.84
CA ILE A 184 3.06 0.75 -9.39
C ILE A 184 2.36 1.13 -10.70
N THR A 185 1.77 0.16 -11.39
CA THR A 185 1.13 0.41 -12.68
C THR A 185 -0.26 1.04 -12.54
N ASN A 186 -0.92 0.86 -11.39
CA ASN A 186 -2.32 1.24 -11.15
C ASN A 186 -2.53 2.67 -10.69
#